data_AF-A0A3B9R5E5-F1
#
_entry.id   AF-A0A3B9R5E5-F1
#
_cell.length_a   1.000
_cell.length_b   1.000
_cell.length_c   1.000
_cell.angle_alpha   90.00
_cell.angle_beta   90.00
_cell.angle_gamma   90.00
#
_symmetry.space_group_name_H-M   'P 1'
#
loop_
_entity.id
_entity.type
_entity.pdbx_description
1 polymer ?
#
loop_
_entity_poly.entity_id
_entity_poly.type
_entity_poly.pdbx_seq_one_letter_code
_entity_poly.pdbx_strand_id
1 'polypeptide(L)'
;MQAHQNKILGEGLTYDDVLLVPAYSEVLPREVSIQTKFTRNITINVPIISAAMDTVTESRMAIAMAQEGGIGVLHKNMTIEQQAMKVRKVKRAESGMILDPVTLPLDSTVKDAKASMKEFSIGGIPIVDADGKLLGIVTNRDLRFEKNNDRPISEVMTSKNLVTADEGTSLSEAEDILQQHKIEKLPVVSKDNTLLGLITFRDITKLTQKPIANKDQYGRLRVAAALGVTGDAVDRAEALVNAGVDAVIIDTAHGHTKGVVEVLKAVKKKFPKLDVIVGNIATGEAAKYLVEAGADAVKVG
;
A
#
# COMPACT_ATOMS: atom_id res chain seq x y z
N MET A 1 -31.29 9.69 -27.65
CA MET A 1 -30.96 8.30 -28.02
C MET A 1 -31.08 8.19 -29.52
N GLN A 2 -29.99 7.88 -30.23
CA GLN A 2 -30.15 7.34 -31.58
C GLN A 2 -30.65 5.91 -31.39
N ALA A 3 -31.92 5.66 -31.71
CA ALA A 3 -32.42 4.30 -31.76
C ALA A 3 -31.66 3.57 -32.86
N HIS A 4 -30.92 2.53 -32.51
CA HIS A 4 -30.29 1.68 -33.51
C HIS A 4 -31.41 1.12 -34.40
N GLN A 5 -31.33 1.39 -35.71
CA GLN A 5 -32.33 0.92 -36.67
C GLN A 5 -32.30 -0.61 -36.83
N ASN A 6 -31.24 -1.28 -36.35
CA ASN A 6 -31.10 -2.73 -36.33
C ASN A 6 -30.94 -3.28 -34.91
N LYS A 7 -31.69 -4.35 -34.61
CA LYS A 7 -31.56 -5.11 -33.35
C LYS A 7 -30.23 -5.87 -33.24
N ILE A 8 -29.63 -6.24 -34.37
CA ILE A 8 -28.33 -6.91 -34.44
C ILE A 8 -27.29 -5.83 -34.72
N LEU A 9 -26.44 -5.57 -33.72
CA LEU A 9 -25.42 -4.51 -33.78
C LEU A 9 -24.09 -5.00 -34.35
N GLY A 10 -23.81 -6.30 -34.24
CA GLY A 10 -22.57 -6.89 -34.71
C GLY A 10 -22.36 -8.30 -34.15
N GLU A 11 -21.15 -8.80 -34.33
CA GLU A 11 -20.65 -10.06 -33.81
C GLU A 11 -19.82 -9.81 -32.54
N GLY A 12 -19.88 -10.74 -31.59
CA GLY A 12 -19.06 -10.73 -30.38
C GLY A 12 -18.35 -12.07 -30.24
N LEU A 13 -17.07 -12.03 -29.86
CA LEU A 13 -16.24 -13.21 -29.63
C LEU A 13 -15.90 -13.33 -28.14
N THR A 14 -15.82 -14.56 -27.64
CA THR A 14 -15.29 -14.90 -26.31
C THR A 14 -13.95 -15.64 -26.42
N TYR A 15 -13.36 -16.00 -25.28
CA TYR A 15 -12.04 -16.65 -25.23
C TYR A 15 -12.01 -17.98 -26.01
N ASP A 16 -13.08 -18.78 -25.93
CA ASP A 16 -13.14 -20.11 -26.54
C ASP A 16 -13.36 -20.07 -28.07
N ASP A 17 -13.67 -18.90 -28.64
CA ASP A 17 -13.89 -18.75 -30.08
C ASP A 17 -12.57 -18.60 -30.88
N VAL A 18 -11.44 -18.35 -30.20
CA VAL A 18 -10.17 -17.97 -30.85
C VAL A 18 -8.95 -18.69 -30.27
N LEU A 19 -7.88 -18.77 -31.06
CA LEU A 19 -6.56 -19.23 -30.65
C LEU A 19 -5.48 -18.26 -31.13
N LEU A 20 -4.37 -18.15 -30.38
CA LEU A 20 -3.20 -17.37 -30.80
C LEU A 20 -2.39 -18.15 -31.84
N VAL A 21 -2.08 -17.50 -32.96
CA VAL A 21 -1.24 -18.08 -34.02
C VAL A 21 0.24 -18.00 -33.60
N PRO A 22 0.97 -19.12 -33.52
CA PRO A 22 2.40 -19.11 -33.19
C PRO A 22 3.22 -18.33 -34.24
N ALA A 23 4.22 -17.59 -33.77
CA ALA A 23 5.18 -16.87 -34.61
C ALA A 23 6.63 -17.21 -34.18
N TYR A 24 7.59 -16.97 -35.07
CA TYR A 24 9.01 -17.13 -34.76
C TYR A 24 9.42 -16.23 -33.58
N SER A 25 10.19 -16.78 -32.63
CA SER A 25 10.70 -16.05 -31.46
C SER A 25 12.13 -16.49 -31.16
N GLU A 26 13.00 -15.50 -30.94
CA GLU A 26 14.34 -15.71 -30.38
C GLU A 26 14.35 -15.59 -28.84
N VAL A 27 13.25 -15.12 -28.24
CA VAL A 27 13.13 -14.92 -26.80
C VAL A 27 12.65 -16.20 -26.13
N LEU A 28 13.36 -16.64 -25.09
CA LEU A 28 12.96 -17.77 -24.27
C LEU A 28 11.85 -17.37 -23.28
N PRO A 29 10.89 -18.26 -22.94
CA PRO A 29 9.78 -17.93 -22.04
C PRO A 29 10.20 -17.32 -20.69
N ARG A 30 11.32 -17.77 -20.12
CA ARG A 30 11.85 -17.27 -18.83
C ARG A 30 12.44 -15.85 -18.89
N GLU A 31 12.70 -15.34 -20.09
CA GLU A 31 13.29 -14.03 -20.36
C GLU A 31 12.21 -12.99 -20.72
N VAL A 32 10.95 -13.42 -20.85
CA VAL A 32 9.83 -12.53 -21.15
C VAL A 32 9.50 -11.67 -19.92
N SER A 33 9.43 -10.36 -20.13
CA SER A 33 8.86 -9.45 -19.14
C SER A 33 7.34 -9.48 -19.21
N ILE A 34 6.71 -9.76 -18.07
CA ILE A 34 5.25 -9.71 -17.90
C ILE A 34 4.80 -8.45 -17.12
N GLN A 35 5.70 -7.49 -16.93
CA GLN A 35 5.36 -6.22 -16.28
C GLN A 35 4.36 -5.44 -17.13
N THR A 36 3.35 -4.86 -16.50
CA THR A 36 2.31 -4.11 -17.22
C THR A 36 1.79 -2.94 -16.39
N LYS A 37 1.05 -2.05 -17.06
CA LYS A 37 0.40 -0.90 -16.42
C LYS A 37 -0.94 -1.32 -15.82
N PHE A 38 -1.04 -1.21 -14.49
CA PHE A 38 -2.32 -1.31 -13.79
C PHE A 38 -3.13 -0.02 -13.98
N THR A 39 -2.44 1.11 -13.93
CA THR A 39 -2.96 2.45 -14.25
C THR A 39 -1.91 3.24 -14.99
N ARG A 40 -2.24 4.49 -15.37
CA ARG A 40 -1.27 5.43 -15.96
C ARG A 40 0.05 5.52 -15.16
N ASN A 41 -0.04 5.63 -13.83
CA ASN A 41 1.13 5.86 -12.99
C ASN A 41 1.61 4.62 -12.22
N ILE A 42 0.84 3.52 -12.20
CA ILE A 42 1.19 2.31 -11.45
C ILE A 42 1.50 1.17 -12.41
N THR A 43 2.74 0.67 -12.32
CA THR A 43 3.18 -0.57 -12.94
C THR A 43 3.03 -1.71 -11.94
N ILE A 44 2.57 -2.88 -12.40
CA ILE A 44 2.56 -4.15 -11.66
C ILE A 44 3.55 -5.11 -12.32
N ASN A 45 4.15 -5.99 -11.53
CA ASN A 45 5.18 -6.91 -12.00
C ASN A 45 4.60 -8.18 -12.63
N VAL A 46 3.38 -8.54 -12.24
CA VAL A 46 2.61 -9.67 -12.76
C VAL A 46 1.20 -9.17 -13.12
N PRO A 47 0.64 -9.49 -14.30
CA PRO A 47 -0.62 -8.92 -14.79
C PRO A 47 -1.85 -9.61 -14.17
N ILE A 48 -1.85 -9.80 -12.84
CA ILE A 48 -2.92 -10.46 -12.10
C ILE A 48 -3.41 -9.52 -10.99
N ILE A 49 -4.73 -9.30 -10.97
CA ILE A 49 -5.41 -8.42 -10.03
C ILE A 49 -6.50 -9.24 -9.33
N SER A 50 -6.57 -9.22 -8.00
CA SER A 50 -7.65 -9.91 -7.29
C SER A 50 -8.91 -9.06 -7.22
N ALA A 51 -10.07 -9.66 -7.48
CA ALA A 51 -11.34 -8.97 -7.59
C ALA A 51 -11.79 -8.32 -6.27
N ALA A 52 -12.49 -7.18 -6.37
CA ALA A 52 -13.00 -6.40 -5.25
C ALA A 52 -14.27 -6.99 -4.59
N MET A 53 -14.22 -8.28 -4.25
CA MET A 53 -15.32 -9.05 -3.67
C MET A 53 -14.98 -9.44 -2.22
N ASP A 54 -15.99 -9.47 -1.36
CA ASP A 54 -15.85 -9.84 0.06
C ASP A 54 -15.36 -11.27 0.27
N THR A 55 -15.70 -12.17 -0.64
CA THR A 55 -15.25 -13.57 -0.65
C THR A 55 -13.86 -13.76 -1.26
N VAL A 56 -13.24 -12.72 -1.83
CA VAL A 56 -11.96 -12.83 -2.55
C VAL A 56 -10.87 -12.03 -1.87
N THR A 57 -11.06 -10.71 -1.71
CA THR A 57 -9.95 -9.81 -1.39
C THR A 57 -10.16 -8.99 -0.12
N GLU A 58 -9.59 -9.51 0.97
CA GLU A 58 -9.25 -8.71 2.16
C GLU A 58 -7.72 -8.53 2.30
N SER A 59 -7.24 -7.97 3.42
CA SER A 59 -5.80 -7.69 3.62
C SER A 59 -4.89 -8.88 3.36
N ARG A 60 -5.29 -10.11 3.76
CA ARG A 60 -4.45 -11.30 3.55
C ARG A 60 -4.24 -11.59 2.07
N MET A 61 -5.30 -11.55 1.27
CA MET A 61 -5.21 -11.75 -0.17
C MET A 61 -4.43 -10.60 -0.83
N ALA A 62 -4.72 -9.35 -0.46
CA ALA A 62 -4.01 -8.20 -1.03
C ALA A 62 -2.50 -8.23 -0.76
N ILE A 63 -2.07 -8.65 0.45
CA ILE A 63 -0.66 -8.88 0.79
C ILE A 63 -0.06 -9.95 -0.13
N ALA A 64 -0.70 -11.11 -0.24
CA ALA A 64 -0.20 -12.21 -1.07
C ALA A 64 -0.09 -11.80 -2.55
N MET A 65 -1.12 -11.16 -3.09
CA MET A 65 -1.11 -10.65 -4.47
C MET A 65 0.04 -9.68 -4.72
N ALA A 66 0.25 -8.72 -3.81
CA ALA A 66 1.35 -7.77 -3.95
C ALA A 66 2.72 -8.45 -3.82
N GLN A 67 2.88 -9.43 -2.92
CA GLN A 67 4.12 -10.21 -2.77
C GLN A 67 4.49 -11.00 -4.03
N GLU A 68 3.49 -11.52 -4.74
CA GLU A 68 3.67 -12.23 -6.02
C GLU A 68 3.71 -11.28 -7.24
N GLY A 69 3.79 -9.97 -7.02
CA GLY A 69 3.97 -8.96 -8.07
C GLY A 69 2.69 -8.44 -8.73
N GLY A 70 1.53 -8.96 -8.33
CA GLY A 70 0.22 -8.43 -8.72
C GLY A 70 -0.24 -7.27 -7.84
N ILE A 71 -1.55 -7.07 -7.76
CA ILE A 71 -2.16 -6.12 -6.83
C ILE A 71 -3.54 -6.61 -6.38
N GLY A 72 -3.85 -6.45 -5.09
CA GLY A 72 -5.18 -6.75 -4.57
C GLY A 72 -6.08 -5.52 -4.51
N VAL A 73 -7.37 -5.69 -4.82
CA VAL A 73 -8.39 -4.65 -4.67
C VAL A 73 -9.30 -4.99 -3.49
N LEU A 74 -9.22 -4.21 -2.41
CA LEU A 74 -10.09 -4.40 -1.25
C LEU A 74 -11.55 -4.06 -1.59
N HIS A 75 -12.47 -4.97 -1.27
CA HIS A 75 -13.90 -4.74 -1.47
C HIS A 75 -14.44 -3.61 -0.58
N LYS A 76 -15.62 -3.09 -0.96
CA LYS A 76 -16.30 -1.97 -0.27
C LYS A 76 -17.43 -2.39 0.66
N ASN A 77 -17.72 -3.69 0.77
CA ASN A 77 -18.79 -4.23 1.63
C ASN A 77 -18.37 -4.24 3.12
N MET A 78 -18.04 -3.07 3.65
CA MET A 78 -17.63 -2.81 5.03
C MET A 78 -17.66 -1.30 5.32
N THR A 79 -17.52 -0.91 6.59
CA THR A 79 -17.45 0.53 6.93
C THR A 79 -16.20 1.19 6.35
N ILE A 80 -16.21 2.52 6.28
CA ILE A 80 -15.08 3.31 5.77
C ILE A 80 -13.82 3.02 6.61
N GLU A 81 -13.98 2.99 7.92
CA GLU A 81 -12.91 2.75 8.90
C GLU A 81 -12.33 1.35 8.75
N GLN A 82 -13.20 0.34 8.57
CA GLN A 82 -12.76 -1.04 8.37
C GLN A 82 -11.94 -1.19 7.08
N GLN A 83 -12.36 -0.56 5.99
CA GLN A 83 -11.65 -0.61 4.72
C GLN A 83 -10.29 0.10 4.83
N ALA A 84 -10.24 1.28 5.45
CA ALA A 84 -9.01 2.01 5.73
C ALA A 84 -8.05 1.20 6.62
N MET A 85 -8.56 0.52 7.65
CA MET A 85 -7.75 -0.37 8.49
C MET A 85 -7.16 -1.55 7.70
N LYS A 86 -7.94 -2.12 6.77
CA LYS A 86 -7.43 -3.18 5.88
C LYS A 86 -6.33 -2.66 4.95
N VAL A 87 -6.44 -1.44 4.41
CA VAL A 87 -5.37 -0.77 3.64
C VAL A 87 -4.11 -0.63 4.50
N ARG A 88 -4.23 -0.02 5.69
CA ARG A 88 -3.10 0.15 6.63
C ARG A 88 -2.38 -1.17 6.91
N LYS A 89 -3.15 -2.26 7.10
CA LYS A 89 -2.59 -3.60 7.33
C LYS A 89 -1.75 -4.09 6.14
N VAL A 90 -2.16 -3.82 4.91
CA VAL A 90 -1.36 -4.18 3.72
C VAL A 90 -0.11 -3.31 3.64
N LYS A 91 -0.24 -1.98 3.80
CA LYS A 91 0.90 -1.04 3.75
C LYS A 91 1.94 -1.26 4.84
N ARG A 92 1.55 -1.87 5.97
CA ARG A 92 2.43 -2.23 7.10
C ARG A 92 2.96 -3.67 7.05
N ALA A 93 2.51 -4.51 6.11
CA ALA A 93 2.89 -5.93 6.06
C ALA A 93 4.37 -6.11 5.69
N GLU A 94 4.82 -5.31 4.73
CA GLU A 94 6.21 -5.10 4.38
C GLU A 94 6.39 -3.62 4.14
N SER A 95 7.43 -3.04 4.72
CA SER A 95 7.79 -1.65 4.51
C SER A 95 9.30 -1.57 4.53
N GLY A 96 9.91 -0.98 3.50
CA GLY A 96 11.32 -0.66 3.56
C GLY A 96 11.61 0.29 4.74
N MET A 97 10.68 1.22 4.99
CA MET A 97 10.72 2.16 6.11
C MET A 97 9.32 2.32 6.71
N ILE A 98 9.22 2.25 8.04
CA ILE A 98 7.99 2.51 8.79
C ILE A 98 7.90 4.02 9.03
N LEU A 99 7.00 4.73 8.34
CA LEU A 99 6.90 6.20 8.42
C LEU A 99 6.32 6.71 9.76
N ASP A 100 5.36 5.99 10.34
CA ASP A 100 4.76 6.34 11.64
C ASP A 100 4.98 5.18 12.63
N PRO A 101 6.21 5.00 13.14
CA PRO A 101 6.48 3.97 14.13
C PRO A 101 5.74 4.31 15.42
N VAL A 102 5.34 3.28 16.17
CA VAL A 102 4.83 3.48 17.53
C VAL A 102 5.97 4.04 18.36
N THR A 103 5.74 5.18 19.02
CA THR A 103 6.69 5.86 19.90
C THR A 103 6.19 5.90 21.33
N LEU A 104 7.10 6.19 22.27
CA LEU A 104 6.76 6.48 23.66
C LEU A 104 7.48 7.74 24.13
N PRO A 105 6.87 8.53 25.05
CA PRO A 105 7.54 9.65 25.68
C PRO A 105 8.56 9.19 26.75
N LEU A 106 9.48 10.09 27.11
CA LEU A 106 10.59 9.81 28.04
C LEU A 106 10.16 9.40 29.46
N ASP A 107 8.98 9.85 29.89
CA ASP A 107 8.38 9.58 31.20
C ASP A 107 7.66 8.22 31.25
N SER A 108 7.61 7.48 30.14
CA SER A 108 7.05 6.14 30.09
C SER A 108 7.82 5.15 30.96
N THR A 109 7.15 4.07 31.35
CA THR A 109 7.72 2.98 32.13
C THR A 109 8.03 1.76 31.27
N VAL A 110 8.79 0.82 31.84
CA VAL A 110 9.01 -0.52 31.25
C VAL A 110 7.68 -1.24 30.97
N LYS A 111 6.66 -1.05 31.83
CA LYS A 111 5.31 -1.60 31.64
C LYS A 111 4.68 -1.12 30.34
N ASP A 112 4.75 0.18 30.07
CA ASP A 112 4.14 0.81 28.89
C ASP A 112 4.81 0.32 27.60
N ALA A 113 6.15 0.20 27.63
CA ALA A 113 6.92 -0.37 26.53
C ALA A 113 6.55 -1.83 26.27
N LYS A 114 6.50 -2.69 27.30
CA LYS A 114 6.07 -4.09 27.16
C LYS A 114 4.63 -4.22 26.64
N ALA A 115 3.72 -3.37 27.11
CA ALA A 115 2.33 -3.35 26.66
C ALA A 115 2.25 -2.99 25.17
N SER A 116 2.91 -1.91 24.76
CA SER A 116 2.96 -1.46 23.36
C SER A 116 3.60 -2.50 22.44
N MET A 117 4.72 -3.11 22.85
CA MET A 117 5.37 -4.18 22.09
C MET A 117 4.45 -5.39 21.88
N LYS A 118 3.67 -5.76 22.91
CA LYS A 118 2.70 -6.86 22.83
C LYS A 118 1.51 -6.51 21.94
N GLU A 119 0.93 -5.33 22.14
CA GLU A 119 -0.25 -4.86 21.41
C GLU A 119 0.03 -4.74 19.90
N PHE A 120 1.16 -4.10 19.55
CA PHE A 120 1.52 -3.85 18.16
C PHE A 120 2.42 -4.93 17.55
N SER A 121 2.78 -5.97 18.32
CA SER A 121 3.68 -7.06 17.89
C SER A 121 5.01 -6.56 17.31
N ILE A 122 5.59 -5.54 17.95
CA ILE A 122 6.82 -4.86 17.53
C ILE A 122 7.94 -5.13 18.54
N GLY A 123 9.18 -5.18 18.07
CA GLY A 123 10.33 -5.51 18.92
C GLY A 123 11.19 -4.33 19.35
N GLY A 124 10.76 -3.11 19.07
CA GLY A 124 11.49 -1.89 19.42
C GLY A 124 10.66 -0.64 19.18
N ILE A 125 10.86 0.35 20.04
CA ILE A 125 10.05 1.55 20.15
C ILE A 125 11.00 2.74 20.28
N PRO A 126 10.97 3.70 19.33
CA PRO A 126 11.66 4.97 19.48
C PRO A 126 11.06 5.79 20.64
N ILE A 127 11.93 6.44 21.40
CA ILE A 127 11.55 7.34 22.48
C ILE A 127 11.71 8.77 21.98
N VAL A 128 10.65 9.59 22.11
CA VAL A 128 10.62 10.95 21.56
C VAL A 128 10.22 11.99 22.61
N ASP A 129 10.59 13.25 22.39
CA ASP A 129 10.08 14.38 23.17
C ASP A 129 8.71 14.87 22.64
N ALA A 130 8.19 15.95 23.25
CA ALA A 130 6.92 16.56 22.86
C ALA A 130 6.93 17.13 21.43
N ASP A 131 8.10 17.48 20.89
CA ASP A 131 8.30 18.02 19.54
C ASP A 131 8.61 16.91 18.52
N GLY A 132 8.59 15.64 18.93
CA GLY A 132 8.87 14.48 18.10
C GLY A 132 10.36 14.23 17.84
N LYS A 133 11.27 14.87 18.58
CA LYS A 133 12.71 14.62 18.45
C LYS A 133 13.08 13.28 19.07
N LEU A 134 13.96 12.56 18.39
CA LEU A 134 14.43 11.26 18.84
C LEU A 134 15.38 11.40 20.02
N LEU A 135 14.99 10.83 21.17
CA LEU A 135 15.77 10.80 22.41
C LEU A 135 16.50 9.46 22.62
N GLY A 136 15.95 8.38 22.06
CA GLY A 136 16.50 7.04 22.23
C GLY A 136 15.67 5.95 21.57
N ILE A 137 16.05 4.71 21.79
CA ILE A 137 15.27 3.53 21.38
C ILE A 137 15.33 2.46 22.48
N VAL A 138 14.19 1.82 22.73
CA VAL A 138 14.10 0.64 23.58
C VAL A 138 13.72 -0.57 22.74
N THR A 139 14.34 -1.71 23.00
CA THR A 139 14.14 -2.95 22.24
C THR A 139 13.79 -4.12 23.14
N ASN A 140 13.32 -5.22 22.54
CA ASN A 140 13.10 -6.48 23.24
C ASN A 140 14.34 -6.96 24.01
N ARG A 141 15.56 -6.63 23.56
CA ARG A 141 16.79 -7.05 24.22
C ARG A 141 16.96 -6.35 25.57
N ASP A 142 16.63 -5.06 25.62
CA ASP A 142 16.77 -4.22 26.81
C ASP A 142 15.74 -4.61 27.89
N LEU A 143 14.55 -5.05 27.46
CA LEU A 143 13.45 -5.42 28.36
C LEU A 143 13.39 -6.90 28.74
N ARG A 144 14.16 -7.78 28.08
CA ARG A 144 14.03 -9.25 28.18
C ARG A 144 14.15 -9.78 29.62
N PHE A 145 15.05 -9.19 30.40
CA PHE A 145 15.35 -9.62 31.77
C PHE A 145 14.91 -8.60 32.82
N GLU A 146 14.23 -7.53 32.41
CA GLU A 146 13.75 -6.50 33.32
C GLU A 146 12.50 -7.00 34.06
N LYS A 147 12.58 -7.04 35.38
CA LYS A 147 11.52 -7.53 36.27
C LYS A 147 10.73 -6.39 36.89
N ASN A 148 11.35 -5.21 37.03
CA ASN A 148 10.68 -4.04 37.56
C ASN A 148 9.92 -3.32 36.45
N ASN A 149 8.59 -3.45 36.46
CA ASN A 149 7.74 -2.83 35.44
C ASN A 149 7.58 -1.32 35.63
N ASP A 150 7.78 -0.80 36.84
CA ASP A 150 7.61 0.62 37.16
C ASP A 150 8.89 1.44 36.94
N ARG A 151 9.98 0.76 36.52
CA ARG A 151 11.25 1.42 36.20
C ARG A 151 11.06 2.39 35.01
N PRO A 152 11.59 3.62 35.08
CA PRO A 152 11.53 4.57 33.96
C PRO A 152 12.24 4.06 32.71
N ILE A 153 11.67 4.31 31.54
CA ILE A 153 12.27 3.89 30.27
C ILE A 153 13.59 4.60 29.99
N SER A 154 13.75 5.81 30.52
CA SER A 154 14.96 6.63 30.41
C SER A 154 16.22 5.96 30.98
N GLU A 155 16.07 5.02 31.92
CA GLU A 155 17.18 4.27 32.50
C GLU A 155 17.56 2.99 31.73
N VAL A 156 16.67 2.52 30.85
CA VAL A 156 16.79 1.23 30.17
C VAL A 156 17.01 1.39 28.67
N MET A 157 16.53 2.48 28.08
CA MET A 157 16.70 2.78 26.66
C MET A 157 18.16 2.99 26.28
N THR A 158 18.48 2.73 25.01
CA THR A 158 19.72 3.23 24.42
C THR A 158 19.51 4.69 24.04
N SER A 159 20.36 5.59 24.55
CA SER A 159 20.28 7.05 24.30
C SER A 159 21.59 7.68 23.87
N LYS A 160 22.72 7.00 24.09
CA LYS A 160 24.06 7.45 23.67
C LYS A 160 24.53 6.65 22.46
N ASN A 161 25.23 7.32 21.54
CA ASN A 161 25.72 6.72 20.29
C ASN A 161 24.61 6.03 19.50
N LEU A 162 23.42 6.67 19.44
CA LEU A 162 22.34 6.18 18.62
C LEU A 162 22.80 6.18 17.16
N VAL A 163 22.68 5.02 16.52
CA VAL A 163 22.89 4.92 15.09
C VAL A 163 21.56 5.28 14.44
N THR A 164 21.57 6.30 13.59
CA THR A 164 20.40 6.79 12.84
C THR A 164 20.75 6.88 11.36
N ALA A 165 19.72 6.86 10.53
CA ALA A 165 19.81 7.19 9.12
C ALA A 165 19.21 8.58 8.86
N ASP A 166 19.73 9.29 7.87
CA ASP A 166 19.17 10.57 7.45
C ASP A 166 17.98 10.37 6.50
N GLU A 167 17.13 11.38 6.40
CA GLU A 167 16.08 11.45 5.38
C GLU A 167 16.66 11.20 3.97
N GLY A 168 16.05 10.28 3.23
CA GLY A 168 16.48 9.92 1.88
C GLY A 168 17.48 8.76 1.80
N THR A 169 17.92 8.22 2.94
CA THR A 169 18.75 6.99 2.98
C THR A 169 18.05 5.85 2.25
N SER A 170 18.73 5.25 1.28
CA SER A 170 18.20 4.12 0.52
C SER A 170 18.15 2.84 1.37
N LEU A 171 17.36 1.86 0.95
CA LEU A 171 17.28 0.59 1.67
C LEU A 171 18.59 -0.20 1.66
N SER A 172 19.36 -0.08 0.58
CA SER A 172 20.68 -0.71 0.48
C SER A 172 21.66 -0.09 1.47
N GLU A 173 21.71 1.24 1.55
CA GLU A 173 22.55 1.94 2.53
C GLU A 173 22.11 1.63 3.97
N ALA A 174 20.80 1.56 4.22
CA ALA A 174 20.28 1.18 5.52
C ALA A 174 20.66 -0.27 5.89
N GLU A 175 20.69 -1.20 4.94
CA GLU A 175 21.18 -2.57 5.14
C GLU A 175 22.64 -2.57 5.57
N ASP A 176 23.49 -1.82 4.88
CA ASP A 176 24.92 -1.68 5.19
C ASP A 176 25.13 -1.11 6.60
N ILE A 177 24.38 -0.06 6.98
CA ILE A 177 24.45 0.54 8.33
C ILE A 177 24.03 -0.48 9.40
N LEU A 178 22.91 -1.17 9.20
CA LEU A 178 22.43 -2.19 10.15
C LEU A 178 23.47 -3.31 10.33
N GLN A 179 24.10 -3.75 9.23
CA GLN A 179 25.12 -4.80 9.25
C GLN A 179 26.42 -4.35 9.92
N GLN A 180 26.92 -3.17 9.58
CA GLN A 180 28.14 -2.59 10.14
C GLN A 180 28.03 -2.40 11.65
N HIS A 181 26.90 -1.86 12.11
CA HIS A 181 26.66 -1.58 13.53
C HIS A 181 26.05 -2.76 14.29
N LYS A 182 25.72 -3.88 13.62
CA LYS A 182 25.13 -5.10 14.20
C LYS A 182 23.86 -4.84 15.00
N ILE A 183 23.01 -3.96 14.47
CA ILE A 183 21.73 -3.56 15.06
C ILE A 183 20.57 -4.03 14.17
N GLU A 184 19.39 -4.19 14.75
CA GLU A 184 18.21 -4.67 14.02
C GLU A 184 17.23 -3.56 13.62
N LYS A 185 17.43 -2.35 14.14
CA LYS A 185 16.49 -1.23 14.03
C LYS A 185 17.27 0.06 13.86
N LEU A 186 16.92 0.81 12.83
CA LEU A 186 17.59 2.04 12.42
C LEU A 186 16.55 3.16 12.33
N PRO A 187 16.46 4.03 13.34
CA PRO A 187 15.62 5.22 13.26
C PRO A 187 16.09 6.13 12.14
N VAL A 188 15.13 6.69 11.40
CA VAL A 188 15.40 7.68 10.35
C VAL A 188 14.98 9.04 10.88
N VAL A 189 15.87 10.03 10.80
CA VAL A 189 15.65 11.37 11.37
C VAL A 189 15.80 12.46 10.32
N SER A 190 15.14 13.59 10.56
CA SER A 190 15.36 14.83 9.82
C SER A 190 16.66 15.50 10.27
N LYS A 191 17.08 16.55 9.58
CA LYS A 191 18.23 17.39 9.96
C LYS A 191 18.13 17.99 11.37
N ASP A 192 16.90 18.19 11.86
CA ASP A 192 16.62 18.75 13.19
C ASP A 192 16.47 17.68 14.29
N ASN A 193 16.79 16.41 13.96
CA ASN A 193 16.64 15.22 14.80
C ASN A 193 15.19 14.82 15.11
N THR A 194 14.23 15.24 14.28
CA THR A 194 12.83 14.77 14.35
C THR A 194 12.74 13.37 13.78
N LEU A 195 12.06 12.45 14.47
CA LEU A 195 11.87 11.09 13.97
C LEU A 195 10.93 11.08 12.76
N LEU A 196 11.44 10.62 11.62
CA LEU A 196 10.70 10.46 10.37
C LEU A 196 10.25 9.03 10.11
N GLY A 197 10.89 8.05 10.75
CA GLY A 197 10.49 6.66 10.64
C GLY A 197 11.49 5.65 11.24
N LEU A 198 11.27 4.37 10.95
CA LEU A 198 12.07 3.27 11.46
C LEU A 198 12.28 2.20 10.39
N ILE A 199 13.54 1.87 10.09
CA ILE A 199 13.91 0.75 9.23
C ILE A 199 14.28 -0.44 10.12
N THR A 200 13.84 -1.65 9.75
CA THR A 200 14.17 -2.87 10.50
C THR A 200 14.83 -3.92 9.62
N PHE A 201 15.79 -4.66 10.20
CA PHE A 201 16.48 -5.76 9.52
C PHE A 201 15.50 -6.83 9.00
N ARG A 202 14.41 -7.05 9.76
CA ARG A 202 13.34 -7.98 9.37
C ARG A 202 12.69 -7.57 8.04
N ASP A 203 12.44 -6.28 7.84
CA ASP A 203 11.77 -5.83 6.62
C ASP A 203 12.69 -5.82 5.41
N ILE A 204 13.99 -5.54 5.60
CA ILE A 204 15.03 -5.75 4.57
C ILE A 204 15.10 -7.22 4.16
N THR A 205 15.08 -8.15 5.13
CA THR A 205 15.09 -9.59 4.82
C THR A 205 13.84 -10.03 4.03
N LYS A 206 12.67 -9.43 4.28
CA LYS A 206 11.47 -9.74 3.49
C LYS A 206 11.58 -9.24 2.04
N LEU A 207 12.26 -8.11 1.82
CA LEU A 207 12.50 -7.57 0.47
C LEU A 207 13.29 -8.56 -0.41
N THR A 208 14.30 -9.24 0.15
CA THR A 208 15.11 -10.22 -0.60
C THR A 208 14.36 -11.52 -0.89
N GLN A 209 13.38 -11.91 -0.07
CA GLN A 209 12.60 -13.14 -0.28
C GLN A 209 11.57 -13.05 -1.42
N LYS A 210 11.07 -11.84 -1.72
CA LYS A 210 10.04 -11.60 -2.74
C LYS A 210 10.50 -10.49 -3.69
N PRO A 211 11.47 -10.79 -4.58
CA PRO A 211 12.05 -9.77 -5.47
C PRO A 211 11.05 -9.24 -6.50
N ILE A 212 10.04 -10.03 -6.86
CA ILE A 212 8.97 -9.61 -7.79
C ILE A 212 7.86 -8.81 -7.11
N ALA A 213 7.92 -8.59 -5.79
CA ALA A 213 6.84 -7.94 -5.05
C ALA A 213 6.55 -6.53 -5.61
N ASN A 214 5.27 -6.22 -5.73
CA ASN A 214 4.80 -4.93 -6.19
C ASN A 214 4.77 -3.94 -5.02
N LYS A 215 5.73 -3.00 -5.05
CA LYS A 215 6.00 -2.05 -3.96
C LYS A 215 5.89 -0.60 -4.43
N ASP A 216 5.55 0.28 -3.49
CA ASP A 216 5.61 1.72 -3.68
C ASP A 216 7.04 2.24 -3.47
N GLN A 217 7.23 3.55 -3.65
CA GLN A 217 8.52 4.23 -3.50
C GLN A 217 9.14 4.14 -2.09
N TYR A 218 8.35 3.76 -1.08
CA TYR A 218 8.80 3.55 0.30
C TYR A 218 9.05 2.06 0.62
N GLY A 219 9.00 1.19 -0.40
CA GLY A 219 9.16 -0.25 -0.25
C GLY A 219 7.95 -0.93 0.38
N ARG A 220 6.78 -0.27 0.45
CA ARG A 220 5.55 -0.85 1.00
C ARG A 220 4.77 -1.58 -0.07
N LEU A 221 4.14 -2.71 0.26
CA LEU A 221 3.27 -3.41 -0.68
C LEU A 221 2.18 -2.48 -1.24
N ARG A 222 1.91 -2.56 -2.54
CA ARG A 222 0.84 -1.78 -3.18
C ARG A 222 -0.53 -2.40 -2.94
N VAL A 223 -1.54 -1.56 -2.80
CA VAL A 223 -2.94 -1.99 -2.63
C VAL A 223 -3.90 -1.00 -3.26
N ALA A 224 -4.95 -1.53 -3.88
CA ALA A 224 -6.08 -0.75 -4.36
C ALA A 224 -7.33 -1.03 -3.51
N ALA A 225 -8.33 -0.15 -3.60
CA ALA A 225 -9.60 -0.32 -2.88
C ALA A 225 -10.79 0.15 -3.71
N ALA A 226 -11.91 -0.56 -3.60
CA ALA A 226 -13.13 -0.21 -4.30
C ALA A 226 -13.90 0.94 -3.63
N LEU A 227 -14.55 1.75 -4.45
CA LEU A 227 -15.49 2.80 -4.10
C LEU A 227 -16.85 2.51 -4.74
N GLY A 228 -17.91 2.92 -4.04
CA GLY A 228 -19.26 2.97 -4.59
C GLY A 228 -19.54 4.30 -5.29
N VAL A 229 -20.71 4.40 -5.91
CA VAL A 229 -21.25 5.65 -6.47
C VAL A 229 -22.34 6.15 -5.52
N THR A 230 -21.91 6.59 -4.35
CA THR A 230 -22.76 6.99 -3.22
C THR A 230 -22.32 8.35 -2.68
N GLY A 231 -23.16 9.01 -1.88
CA GLY A 231 -22.87 10.33 -1.34
C GLY A 231 -21.61 10.39 -0.45
N ASP A 232 -21.23 9.26 0.17
CA ASP A 232 -20.05 9.09 1.03
C ASP A 232 -18.77 8.72 0.26
N ALA A 233 -18.81 8.65 -1.08
CA ALA A 233 -17.68 8.15 -1.86
C ALA A 233 -16.40 8.98 -1.68
N VAL A 234 -16.53 10.30 -1.52
CA VAL A 234 -15.39 11.21 -1.30
C VAL A 234 -14.81 11.05 0.11
N ASP A 235 -15.65 10.85 1.12
CA ASP A 235 -15.22 10.62 2.51
C ASP A 235 -14.51 9.27 2.63
N ARG A 236 -15.03 8.26 1.94
CA ARG A 236 -14.38 6.95 1.83
C ARG A 236 -13.03 7.07 1.13
N ALA A 237 -12.95 7.79 0.01
CA ALA A 237 -11.70 8.03 -0.69
C ALA A 237 -10.67 8.74 0.22
N GLU A 238 -11.10 9.73 1.00
CA GLU A 238 -10.24 10.42 1.96
C GLU A 238 -9.66 9.48 3.02
N ALA A 239 -10.50 8.65 3.64
CA ALA A 239 -10.03 7.69 4.62
C ALA A 239 -9.03 6.69 4.02
N LEU A 240 -9.23 6.27 2.76
CA LEU A 240 -8.32 5.37 2.06
C LEU A 240 -6.99 6.05 1.68
N VAL A 241 -7.03 7.30 1.22
CA VAL A 241 -5.82 8.11 0.95
C VAL A 241 -5.02 8.30 2.23
N ASN A 242 -5.68 8.65 3.33
CA ASN A 242 -5.05 8.79 4.65
C ASN A 242 -4.50 7.46 5.18
N ALA A 243 -5.03 6.32 4.73
CA ALA A 243 -4.50 5.00 5.01
C ALA A 243 -3.33 4.59 4.09
N GLY A 244 -3.06 5.36 3.04
CA GLY A 244 -1.98 5.12 2.08
C GLY A 244 -2.35 4.19 0.92
N VAL A 245 -3.60 4.18 0.47
CA VAL A 245 -4.02 3.43 -0.73
C VAL A 245 -3.26 3.94 -1.97
N ASP A 246 -2.88 3.03 -2.87
CA ASP A 246 -2.15 3.39 -4.09
C ASP A 246 -3.11 3.82 -5.22
N ALA A 247 -4.28 3.19 -5.31
CA ALA A 247 -5.31 3.52 -6.29
C ALA A 247 -6.71 3.17 -5.77
N VAL A 248 -7.73 3.81 -6.34
CA VAL A 248 -9.13 3.49 -6.04
C VAL A 248 -9.88 3.05 -7.29
N ILE A 249 -10.87 2.17 -7.11
CA ILE A 249 -11.68 1.64 -8.21
C ILE A 249 -13.13 2.04 -7.98
N ILE A 250 -13.66 2.93 -8.80
CA ILE A 250 -15.11 3.19 -8.83
C ILE A 250 -15.74 2.00 -9.53
N ASP A 251 -16.37 1.13 -8.74
CA ASP A 251 -16.84 -0.18 -9.17
C ASP A 251 -18.36 -0.26 -9.12
N THR A 252 -18.98 -0.18 -10.30
CA THR A 252 -20.42 -0.28 -10.52
C THR A 252 -20.73 -1.20 -11.70
N ALA A 253 -21.95 -1.72 -11.76
CA ALA A 253 -22.41 -2.56 -12.87
C ALA A 253 -22.41 -1.80 -14.21
N HIS A 254 -22.69 -0.49 -14.20
CA HIS A 254 -22.69 0.34 -15.41
C HIS A 254 -21.94 1.66 -15.19
N GLY A 255 -20.68 1.70 -15.65
CA GLY A 255 -19.76 2.82 -15.50
C GLY A 255 -20.07 4.01 -16.42
N HIS A 256 -20.77 3.79 -17.54
CA HIS A 256 -21.08 4.84 -18.51
C HIS A 256 -22.28 5.71 -18.08
N THR A 257 -22.20 6.31 -16.88
CA THR A 257 -23.28 7.13 -16.31
C THR A 257 -22.78 8.46 -15.78
N LYS A 258 -23.70 9.44 -15.70
CA LYS A 258 -23.41 10.77 -15.17
C LYS A 258 -22.92 10.71 -13.72
N GLY A 259 -23.59 9.93 -12.85
CA GLY A 259 -23.23 9.83 -11.44
C GLY A 259 -21.81 9.27 -11.21
N VAL A 260 -21.39 8.31 -12.03
CA VAL A 260 -20.01 7.78 -11.98
C VAL A 260 -18.98 8.88 -12.28
N VAL A 261 -19.22 9.68 -13.32
CA VAL A 261 -18.32 10.77 -13.70
C VAL A 261 -18.32 11.90 -12.68
N GLU A 262 -19.46 12.20 -12.05
CA GLU A 262 -19.52 13.19 -10.96
C GLU A 262 -18.66 12.75 -9.77
N VAL A 263 -18.74 11.48 -9.36
CA VAL A 263 -17.88 10.93 -8.30
C VAL A 263 -16.41 10.94 -8.72
N LEU A 264 -16.09 10.49 -9.94
CA LEU A 264 -14.72 10.54 -10.47
C LEU A 264 -14.14 11.96 -10.39
N LYS A 265 -14.87 12.96 -10.90
CA LYS A 265 -14.43 14.35 -10.87
C LYS A 265 -14.30 14.89 -9.45
N ALA A 266 -15.20 14.54 -8.54
CA ALA A 266 -15.11 14.94 -7.14
C ALA A 266 -13.87 14.36 -6.46
N VAL A 267 -13.59 13.05 -6.66
CA VAL A 267 -12.40 12.39 -6.11
C VAL A 267 -11.12 12.98 -6.71
N LYS A 268 -11.02 13.13 -8.04
CA LYS A 268 -9.84 13.72 -8.69
C LYS A 268 -9.63 15.20 -8.31
N LYS A 269 -10.71 15.95 -8.06
CA LYS A 269 -10.61 17.34 -7.57
C LYS A 269 -9.99 17.41 -6.17
N LYS A 270 -10.40 16.53 -5.25
CA LYS A 270 -9.86 16.50 -3.88
C LYS A 270 -8.47 15.85 -3.82
N PHE A 271 -8.23 14.83 -4.64
CA PHE A 271 -6.99 14.06 -4.67
C PHE A 271 -6.41 13.97 -6.11
N PRO A 272 -5.80 15.04 -6.64
CA PRO A 272 -5.33 15.09 -8.04
C PRO A 272 -4.29 14.02 -8.40
N LYS A 273 -3.50 13.60 -7.41
CA LYS A 273 -2.43 12.60 -7.57
C LYS A 273 -2.90 11.15 -7.37
N LEU A 274 -4.13 10.93 -6.91
CA LEU A 274 -4.66 9.58 -6.72
C LEU A 274 -5.05 9.00 -8.07
N ASP A 275 -4.60 7.78 -8.35
CA ASP A 275 -5.00 7.04 -9.53
C ASP A 275 -6.39 6.43 -9.33
N VAL A 276 -7.29 6.69 -10.28
CA VAL A 276 -8.68 6.26 -10.23
C VAL A 276 -9.00 5.37 -11.44
N ILE A 277 -9.32 4.11 -11.16
CA ILE A 277 -9.87 3.17 -12.14
C ILE A 277 -11.38 3.28 -12.14
N VAL A 278 -12.00 3.26 -13.32
CA VAL A 278 -13.46 3.35 -13.43
C VAL A 278 -14.02 2.24 -14.30
N GLY A 279 -15.07 1.58 -13.82
CA GLY A 279 -15.82 0.61 -14.59
C GLY A 279 -17.17 0.28 -13.94
N ASN A 280 -17.93 -0.65 -14.49
CA ASN A 280 -17.62 -1.47 -15.66
C ASN A 280 -18.13 -0.89 -16.98
N ILE A 281 -17.42 -1.20 -18.06
CA ILE A 281 -17.78 -0.78 -19.42
C ILE A 281 -17.54 -1.91 -20.42
N ALA A 282 -18.19 -1.82 -21.59
CA ALA A 282 -18.05 -2.81 -22.66
C ALA A 282 -17.92 -2.18 -24.06
N THR A 283 -17.85 -0.85 -24.18
CA THR A 283 -17.75 -0.16 -25.49
C THR A 283 -16.62 0.86 -25.53
N GLY A 284 -16.11 1.14 -26.73
CA GLY A 284 -15.06 2.12 -26.94
C GLY A 284 -15.48 3.55 -26.57
N GLU A 285 -16.75 3.91 -26.82
CA GLU A 285 -17.30 5.22 -26.45
C GLU A 285 -17.30 5.41 -24.93
N ALA A 286 -17.71 4.38 -24.18
CA ALA A 286 -17.69 4.41 -22.72
C ALA A 286 -16.26 4.56 -22.18
N ALA A 287 -15.29 3.86 -22.78
CA ALA A 287 -13.88 3.97 -22.40
C ALA A 287 -13.36 5.39 -22.63
N LYS A 288 -13.59 5.95 -23.83
CA LYS A 288 -13.19 7.31 -24.17
C LYS A 288 -13.82 8.34 -23.24
N TYR A 289 -15.12 8.22 -22.98
CA TYR A 289 -15.85 9.11 -22.08
C TYR A 289 -15.27 9.15 -20.66
N LEU A 290 -14.91 7.99 -20.10
CA LEU A 290 -14.33 7.92 -18.75
C LEU A 290 -12.88 8.46 -18.69
N VAL A 291 -12.07 8.17 -19.71
CA VAL A 291 -10.69 8.69 -19.79
C VAL A 291 -10.67 10.21 -19.96
N GLU A 292 -11.53 10.76 -20.82
CA GLU A 292 -11.68 12.22 -21.00
C GLU A 292 -12.18 12.91 -19.72
N ALA A 293 -12.95 12.21 -18.90
CA ALA A 293 -13.40 12.70 -17.60
C ALA A 293 -12.32 12.64 -16.49
N GLY A 294 -11.17 12.01 -16.75
CA GLY A 294 -10.02 11.98 -15.85
C GLY A 294 -9.70 10.62 -15.22
N ALA A 295 -10.25 9.52 -15.72
CA ALA A 295 -9.88 8.18 -15.26
C ALA A 295 -8.42 7.83 -15.66
N ASP A 296 -7.69 7.17 -14.77
CA ASP A 296 -6.31 6.75 -14.98
C ASP A 296 -6.20 5.32 -15.54
N ALA A 297 -7.30 4.56 -15.46
CA ALA A 297 -7.54 3.31 -16.17
C ALA A 297 -9.06 3.03 -16.28
N VAL A 298 -9.44 2.10 -17.15
CA VAL A 298 -10.83 1.64 -17.30
C VAL A 298 -10.93 0.14 -17.04
N LYS A 299 -12.00 -0.30 -16.38
CA LYS A 299 -12.30 -1.71 -16.12
C LYS A 299 -13.37 -2.21 -17.09
N VAL A 300 -13.03 -3.22 -17.89
CA VAL A 300 -13.88 -3.81 -18.94
C VAL A 300 -14.45 -5.14 -18.46
N GLY A 301 -15.74 -5.37 -18.72
CA GLY A 301 -16.43 -6.64 -18.41
C GLY A 301 -17.85 -6.45 -17.95
#